data_AF-A0AAE0V6E5-F1
#
_entry.id   AF-A0AAE0V6E5-F1
#
_cell.length_a   1.000
_cell.length_b   1.000
_cell.length_c   1.000
_cell.angle_alpha   90.00
_cell.angle_beta   90.00
_cell.angle_gamma   90.00
#
_symmetry.space_group_name_H-M   'P 1'
#
loop_
_entity.id
_entity.type
_entity.pdbx_description
1 polymer ?
#
loop_
_entity_poly.entity_id
_entity_poly.type
_entity_poly.pdbx_seq_one_letter_code
_entity_poly.pdbx_strand_id
1 'polypeptide(L)'
;KGRELADMMERRKVDILRVQETRWKGSKARSIGAGFKLFYYGVDSKRNGVGVVLKEEFVRNVLEMKRVSDRVMSLKLEIEGVMLNVVSGYAPQVGCELEEKERFWSELDEVMESIPTGERVVIGADFNGHVGEGNTVCGLCNQMSERAGSAEPRPHLGYSDHISVMLIPAYRPLVRCSKPVLKPVKTWPEGAISALQDSFECTDWNMFREAATNGDTTDLEEYTSSVTSYISKCIDEVTISKSITTRSNQKPWMTAKVHALLKSRDSAFRAGAKDALRTAWAKLSLAIREAKRTHSQRIHGHFQSSGDTRCMWQGIQSKLV
;
A
#
# COMPACT_ATOMS: atom_id res chain seq x y z
N LYS A 1 29.54 22.05 8.40
CA LYS A 1 28.35 21.55 7.69
C LYS A 1 28.42 21.72 6.16
N GLY A 2 28.31 22.94 5.60
CA GLY A 2 28.29 23.11 4.13
C GLY A 2 29.57 22.67 3.41
N ARG A 3 30.74 23.02 3.96
CA ARG A 3 32.06 22.65 3.39
C ARG A 3 32.36 21.16 3.49
N GLU A 4 32.09 20.53 4.64
CA GLU A 4 32.23 19.08 4.83
C GLU A 4 31.37 18.28 3.84
N LEU A 5 30.17 18.78 3.52
CA LEU A 5 29.28 18.17 2.54
C LEU A 5 29.88 18.26 1.13
N ALA A 6 30.42 19.41 0.77
CA ALA A 6 31.09 19.63 -0.50
C ALA A 6 32.33 18.72 -0.65
N ASP A 7 33.18 18.65 0.38
CA ASP A 7 34.37 17.79 0.40
C ASP A 7 33.99 16.30 0.33
N MET A 8 32.85 15.90 0.91
CA MET A 8 32.32 14.54 0.80
C MET A 8 31.82 14.23 -0.61
N MET A 9 31.06 15.14 -1.22
CA MET A 9 30.55 14.99 -2.58
C MET A 9 31.68 14.90 -3.60
N GLU A 10 32.73 15.71 -3.44
CA GLU A 10 33.92 15.66 -4.29
C GLU A 10 34.65 14.31 -4.15
N ARG A 11 34.95 13.88 -2.91
CA ARG A 11 35.63 12.60 -2.65
C ARG A 11 34.86 11.39 -3.17
N ARG A 12 33.53 11.40 -3.08
CA ARG A 12 32.67 10.29 -3.51
C ARG A 12 32.15 10.44 -4.94
N LYS A 13 32.56 11.50 -5.66
CA LYS A 13 32.11 11.81 -7.04
C LYS A 13 30.58 11.82 -7.16
N VAL A 14 29.93 12.54 -6.25
CA VAL A 14 28.47 12.68 -6.21
C VAL A 14 28.09 14.02 -6.82
N ASP A 15 27.36 13.99 -7.94
CA ASP A 15 26.97 15.21 -8.66
C ASP A 15 25.67 15.83 -8.13
N ILE A 16 24.76 15.00 -7.62
CA ILE A 16 23.45 15.39 -7.08
C ILE A 16 23.27 14.74 -5.72
N LEU A 17 23.06 15.54 -4.68
CA LEU A 17 22.82 15.05 -3.31
C LEU A 17 21.52 15.64 -2.76
N ARG A 18 20.71 14.81 -2.11
CA ARG A 18 19.50 15.23 -1.40
C ARG A 18 19.80 15.26 0.08
N VAL A 19 19.29 16.27 0.77
CA VAL A 19 19.47 16.45 2.21
C VAL A 19 18.12 16.68 2.87
N GLN A 20 17.89 15.96 3.97
CA GLN A 20 16.71 16.09 4.82
C GLN A 20 17.10 16.66 6.19
N GLU A 21 16.10 17.11 6.95
CA GLU A 21 16.29 17.78 8.24
C GLU A 21 17.29 18.94 8.20
N THR A 22 17.20 19.77 7.17
CA THR A 22 18.10 20.93 7.06
C THR A 22 17.92 21.89 8.23
N ARG A 23 16.71 21.98 8.79
CA ARG A 23 16.33 22.91 9.88
C ARG A 23 16.66 24.35 9.51
N TRP A 24 16.51 24.69 8.24
CA TRP A 24 16.80 26.02 7.71
C TRP A 24 15.51 26.69 7.28
N LYS A 25 15.32 27.94 7.72
CA LYS A 25 14.15 28.74 7.37
C LYS A 25 14.31 29.42 6.01
N GLY A 26 13.26 29.37 5.21
CA GLY A 26 13.09 30.09 3.96
C GLY A 26 13.32 29.22 2.72
N SER A 27 13.08 29.86 1.57
CA SER A 27 13.30 29.33 0.24
C SER A 27 14.50 30.02 -0.38
N LYS A 28 15.69 29.42 -0.33
CA LYS A 28 16.91 30.05 -0.85
C LYS A 28 17.82 29.05 -1.55
N ALA A 29 18.77 29.60 -2.31
CA ALA A 29 19.90 28.88 -2.86
C ALA A 29 21.19 29.47 -2.30
N ARG A 30 22.16 28.63 -1.95
CA ARG A 30 23.45 29.04 -1.38
C ARG A 30 24.58 28.20 -1.96
N SER A 31 25.66 28.84 -2.40
CA SER A 31 26.90 28.14 -2.75
C SER A 31 27.57 27.64 -1.47
N ILE A 32 27.90 26.34 -1.42
CA ILE A 32 28.47 25.70 -0.22
C ILE A 32 29.99 25.52 -0.30
N GLY A 33 30.60 25.90 -1.44
CA GLY A 33 32.03 25.75 -1.72
C GLY A 33 32.31 24.60 -2.69
N ALA A 34 33.56 24.51 -3.17
CA ALA A 34 34.06 23.45 -4.07
C ALA A 34 33.19 23.20 -5.33
N GLY A 35 32.57 24.25 -5.88
CA GLY A 35 31.72 24.12 -7.07
C GLY A 35 30.39 23.43 -6.82
N PHE A 36 29.81 23.54 -5.63
CA PHE A 36 28.47 23.02 -5.32
C PHE A 36 27.50 24.11 -4.84
N LYS A 37 26.23 23.96 -5.24
CA LYS A 37 25.12 24.85 -4.90
C LYS A 37 23.99 24.08 -4.23
N LEU A 38 23.63 24.50 -3.03
CA LEU A 38 22.51 23.96 -2.26
C LEU A 38 21.25 24.79 -2.52
N PHE A 39 20.18 24.12 -2.88
CA PHE A 39 18.82 24.64 -2.89
C PHE A 39 18.06 24.04 -1.73
N TYR A 40 17.38 24.86 -0.94
CA TYR A 40 16.64 24.36 0.21
C TYR A 40 15.30 25.06 0.39
N TYR A 41 14.42 24.38 1.09
CA TYR A 41 13.15 24.90 1.55
C TYR A 41 12.84 24.38 2.96
N GLY A 42 12.47 25.30 3.84
CA GLY A 42 12.00 24.96 5.19
C GLY A 42 11.20 26.11 5.79
N VAL A 43 10.22 25.76 6.64
CA VAL A 43 9.34 26.74 7.30
C VAL A 43 9.93 27.22 8.63
N ASP A 44 10.55 26.31 9.39
CA ASP A 44 11.14 26.58 10.70
C ASP A 44 12.65 26.25 10.71
N SER A 45 13.40 27.01 11.49
CA SER A 45 14.79 26.75 11.85
C SER A 45 15.00 25.62 12.86
N LYS A 46 13.92 25.08 13.45
CA LYS A 46 13.99 24.04 14.49
C LYS A 46 13.62 22.65 14.01
N ARG A 47 12.75 22.54 13.00
CA ARG A 47 12.15 21.26 12.55
C ARG A 47 12.09 21.22 11.03
N ASN A 48 12.11 20.00 10.49
CA ASN A 48 11.95 19.68 9.07
C ASN A 48 12.99 20.38 8.18
N GLY A 49 12.69 20.45 6.88
CA GLY A 49 13.50 21.09 5.87
C GLY A 49 14.10 20.08 4.89
N VAL A 50 13.96 20.39 3.62
CA VAL A 50 14.49 19.60 2.51
C VAL A 50 15.46 20.45 1.70
N GLY A 51 16.43 19.80 1.08
CA GLY A 51 17.36 20.43 0.17
C GLY A 51 17.92 19.49 -0.88
N VAL A 52 18.37 20.09 -1.98
CA VAL A 52 19.10 19.42 -3.05
C VAL A 52 20.37 20.21 -3.32
N VAL A 53 21.50 19.54 -3.21
CA VAL A 53 22.81 20.05 -3.60
C VAL A 53 23.12 19.57 -5.01
N LEU A 54 23.51 20.48 -5.86
CA LEU A 54 23.95 20.23 -7.23
C LEU A 54 25.37 20.70 -7.41
N LYS A 55 26.15 19.96 -8.19
CA LYS A 55 27.38 20.47 -8.77
C LYS A 55 27.07 21.65 -9.68
N GLU A 56 27.92 22.66 -9.66
CA GLU A 56 27.68 23.97 -10.26
C GLU A 56 27.51 23.91 -11.78
N GLU A 57 28.09 22.91 -12.43
CA GLU A 57 27.86 22.61 -13.85
C GLU A 57 26.38 22.28 -14.15
N PHE A 58 25.72 21.50 -13.29
CA PHE A 58 24.31 21.12 -13.45
C PHE A 58 23.35 22.22 -13.05
N VAL A 59 23.82 23.26 -12.33
CA VAL A 59 22.96 24.41 -11.95
C VAL A 59 22.44 25.14 -13.19
N ARG A 60 23.23 25.19 -14.28
CA ARG A 60 22.83 25.81 -15.55
C ARG A 60 21.75 25.02 -16.29
N ASN A 61 21.67 23.73 -16.00
CA ASN A 61 20.75 22.80 -16.64
C ASN A 61 19.43 22.65 -15.89
N VAL A 62 19.25 23.38 -14.77
CA VAL A 62 18.01 23.36 -14.00
C VAL A 62 16.93 24.11 -14.78
N LEU A 63 15.88 23.38 -15.15
CA LEU A 63 14.73 23.92 -15.87
C LEU A 63 13.63 24.37 -14.92
N GLU A 64 13.41 23.62 -13.83
CA GLU A 64 12.34 23.90 -12.89
C GLU A 64 12.72 23.47 -11.47
N MET A 65 12.22 24.21 -10.47
CA MET A 65 12.34 23.84 -9.07
C MET A 65 11.04 24.07 -8.34
N LYS A 66 10.37 23.00 -7.92
CA LYS A 66 9.14 23.05 -7.13
C LYS A 66 9.47 22.80 -5.67
N ARG A 67 9.12 23.76 -4.81
CA ARG A 67 9.24 23.65 -3.35
C ARG A 67 7.83 23.55 -2.81
N VAL A 68 7.33 22.32 -2.71
CA VAL A 68 5.92 22.05 -2.38
C VAL A 68 5.68 22.26 -0.89
N SER A 69 6.54 21.70 -0.05
CA SER A 69 6.49 21.86 1.41
C SER A 69 7.89 21.70 2.03
N ASP A 70 8.01 21.94 3.34
CA ASP A 70 9.26 21.68 4.10
C ASP A 70 9.62 20.19 4.20
N ARG A 71 8.82 19.34 3.56
CA ARG A 71 8.98 17.90 3.43
C ARG A 71 9.08 17.41 1.99
N VAL A 72 8.63 18.18 1.00
CA VAL A 72 8.64 17.76 -0.41
C VAL A 72 9.18 18.86 -1.31
N MET A 73 10.21 18.54 -2.08
CA MET A 73 10.69 19.38 -3.18
C MET A 73 11.04 18.56 -4.41
N SER A 74 10.87 19.14 -5.59
CA SER A 74 11.33 18.56 -6.84
C SER A 74 12.20 19.54 -7.63
N LEU A 75 13.11 18.97 -8.39
CA LEU A 75 14.04 19.64 -9.26
C LEU A 75 13.98 18.96 -10.62
N LYS A 76 13.77 19.74 -11.67
CA LYS A 76 13.85 19.28 -13.05
C LYS A 76 15.10 19.84 -13.70
N LEU A 77 15.88 18.97 -14.32
CA LEU A 77 17.09 19.33 -15.05
C LEU A 77 17.23 18.53 -16.34
N GLU A 78 17.92 19.10 -17.30
CA GLU A 78 18.26 18.45 -18.57
C GLU A 78 19.73 18.05 -18.60
N ILE A 79 20.03 16.77 -18.75
CA ILE A 79 21.41 16.29 -18.88
C ILE A 79 21.53 15.60 -20.23
N GLU A 80 22.35 16.15 -21.13
CA GLU A 80 22.66 15.54 -22.43
C GLU A 80 21.42 15.14 -23.25
N GLY A 81 20.39 16.00 -23.24
CA GLY A 81 19.11 15.77 -23.93
C GLY A 81 18.12 14.85 -23.19
N VAL A 82 18.46 14.41 -21.98
CA VAL A 82 17.57 13.63 -21.10
C VAL A 82 16.99 14.52 -20.01
N MET A 83 15.66 14.57 -19.95
CA MET A 83 14.93 15.25 -18.88
C MET A 83 14.90 14.39 -17.62
N LEU A 84 15.52 14.87 -16.55
CA LEU A 84 15.62 14.23 -15.25
C LEU A 84 14.87 15.05 -14.19
N ASN A 85 14.01 14.37 -13.43
CA ASN A 85 13.29 14.92 -12.29
C ASN A 85 13.81 14.28 -11.00
N VAL A 86 14.42 15.08 -10.14
CA VAL A 86 14.90 14.67 -8.82
C VAL A 86 13.89 15.12 -7.78
N VAL A 87 13.30 14.17 -7.06
CA VAL A 87 12.34 14.43 -5.99
C VAL A 87 12.98 14.11 -4.65
N SER A 88 12.92 15.06 -3.72
CA SER A 88 13.38 14.93 -2.34
C SER A 88 12.19 14.97 -1.39
N GLY A 89 12.03 13.92 -0.59
CA GLY A 89 10.97 13.78 0.41
C GLY A 89 11.51 13.62 1.84
N TYR A 90 10.76 14.04 2.84
CA TYR A 90 11.00 13.77 4.26
C TYR A 90 9.68 13.40 4.95
N ALA A 91 9.43 12.09 5.08
CA ALA A 91 8.17 11.58 5.60
C ALA A 91 7.99 11.93 7.09
N PRO A 92 6.74 12.17 7.53
CA PRO A 92 6.44 12.34 8.95
C PRO A 92 6.79 11.09 9.77
N GLN A 93 7.11 11.27 11.06
CA GLN A 93 7.45 10.16 11.95
C GLN A 93 6.24 9.24 12.21
N VAL A 94 6.49 8.01 12.67
CA VAL A 94 5.43 7.02 12.96
C VAL A 94 4.42 7.55 14.00
N GLY A 95 4.85 8.38 14.94
CA GLY A 95 3.97 9.02 15.94
C GLY A 95 3.20 10.26 15.46
N CYS A 96 3.43 10.74 14.22
CA CYS A 96 2.71 11.88 13.68
C CYS A 96 1.25 11.54 13.34
N GLU A 97 0.39 12.56 13.40
CA GLU A 97 -1.03 12.48 13.06
C GLU A 97 -1.23 11.93 11.65
N LEU A 98 -2.32 11.19 11.45
CA LEU A 98 -2.65 10.59 10.16
C LEU A 98 -2.78 11.66 9.07
N GLU A 99 -3.33 12.82 9.41
CA GLU A 99 -3.49 13.96 8.50
C GLU A 99 -2.15 14.47 7.95
N GLU A 100 -1.10 14.54 8.78
CA GLU A 100 0.23 14.96 8.32
C GLU A 100 0.85 13.94 7.36
N LYS A 101 0.66 12.65 7.64
CA LYS A 101 1.11 11.56 6.76
C LYS A 101 0.39 11.61 5.42
N GLU A 102 -0.93 11.76 5.44
CA GLU A 102 -1.73 11.84 4.23
C GLU A 102 -1.41 13.09 3.39
N ARG A 103 -1.20 14.24 4.04
CA ARG A 103 -0.75 15.47 3.37
C ARG A 103 0.56 15.25 2.64
N PHE A 104 1.56 14.65 3.29
CA PHE A 104 2.84 14.33 2.67
C PHE A 104 2.68 13.42 1.44
N TRP A 105 1.87 12.35 1.53
CA TRP A 105 1.65 11.45 0.40
C TRP A 105 0.90 12.13 -0.75
N SER A 106 -0.08 12.97 -0.45
CA SER A 106 -0.81 13.74 -1.46
C SER A 106 0.10 14.73 -2.19
N GLU A 107 0.97 15.43 -1.47
CA GLU A 107 1.95 16.36 -2.05
C GLU A 107 2.96 15.62 -2.94
N LEU A 108 3.44 14.45 -2.50
CA LEU A 108 4.36 13.64 -3.27
C LEU A 108 3.70 13.10 -4.55
N ASP A 109 2.46 12.61 -4.46
CA ASP A 109 1.70 12.13 -5.62
C ASP A 109 1.44 13.25 -6.63
N GLU A 110 1.10 14.46 -6.18
CA GLU A 110 0.91 15.61 -7.08
C GLU A 110 2.19 15.98 -7.83
N VAL A 111 3.35 15.93 -7.15
CA VAL A 111 4.65 16.10 -7.82
C VAL A 111 4.85 15.03 -8.88
N MET A 112 4.56 13.77 -8.55
CA MET A 112 4.71 12.64 -9.47
C MET A 112 3.80 12.72 -10.69
N GLU A 113 2.55 13.13 -10.51
CA GLU A 113 1.60 13.34 -11.61
C GLU A 113 1.97 14.54 -12.48
N SER A 114 2.66 15.53 -11.92
CA SER A 114 3.12 16.69 -12.69
C SER A 114 4.26 16.36 -13.66
N ILE A 115 4.92 15.20 -13.50
CA ILE A 115 6.05 14.79 -14.33
C ILE A 115 5.54 13.99 -15.55
N PRO A 116 5.83 14.42 -16.78
CA PRO A 116 5.47 13.67 -17.98
C PRO A 116 6.06 12.25 -17.99
N THR A 117 5.29 11.28 -18.50
CA THR A 117 5.67 9.86 -18.55
C THR A 117 6.92 9.55 -19.39
N GLY A 118 7.36 10.47 -20.25
CA GLY A 118 8.59 10.37 -21.05
C GLY A 118 9.86 10.80 -20.31
N GLU A 119 9.75 11.41 -19.13
CA GLU A 119 10.90 11.95 -18.39
C GLU A 119 11.40 10.95 -17.34
N ARG A 120 12.71 11.02 -17.02
CA ARG A 120 13.31 10.20 -15.96
C ARG A 120 12.98 10.79 -14.61
N VAL A 121 12.70 9.93 -13.63
CA VAL A 121 12.39 10.35 -12.25
C VAL A 121 13.27 9.59 -11.27
N VAL A 122 13.95 10.33 -10.39
CA VAL A 122 14.78 9.81 -9.31
C VAL A 122 14.27 10.36 -8.00
N ILE A 123 13.84 9.47 -7.11
CA ILE A 123 13.20 9.85 -5.85
C ILE A 123 14.08 9.42 -4.69
N GLY A 124 14.22 10.28 -3.70
CA GLY A 124 14.97 9.97 -2.50
C GLY A 124 14.30 10.64 -1.33
N ALA A 125 13.94 9.84 -0.36
CA ALA A 125 13.31 10.34 0.84
C ALA A 125 13.75 9.50 2.03
N ASP A 126 13.79 10.15 3.18
CA ASP A 126 13.71 9.44 4.44
C ASP A 126 12.22 9.16 4.68
N PHE A 127 11.84 7.88 4.58
CA PHE A 127 10.46 7.44 4.76
C PHE A 127 10.11 7.10 6.21
N ASN A 128 11.09 7.16 7.13
CA ASN A 128 10.96 6.89 8.55
C ASN A 128 10.06 5.68 8.89
N GLY A 129 10.19 4.61 8.08
CA GLY A 129 9.43 3.38 8.19
C GLY A 129 10.33 2.22 8.60
N HIS A 130 9.88 1.41 9.56
CA HIS A 130 10.55 0.15 9.88
C HIS A 130 10.24 -0.87 8.78
N VAL A 131 11.27 -1.32 8.06
CA VAL A 131 11.17 -2.46 7.14
C VAL A 131 11.26 -3.73 7.99
N GLY A 132 10.12 -4.19 8.47
CA GLY A 132 9.97 -5.52 9.06
C GLY A 132 9.41 -6.50 8.03
N GLU A 133 9.81 -7.77 8.12
CA GLU A 133 9.22 -8.86 7.34
C GLU A 133 7.70 -8.88 7.59
N GLY A 134 6.90 -8.56 6.57
CA GLY A 134 5.44 -8.51 6.66
C GLY A 134 4.79 -7.12 6.81
N ASN A 135 5.56 -6.04 7.02
CA ASN A 135 4.99 -4.69 6.96
C ASN A 135 5.01 -4.16 5.52
N THR A 136 3.82 -4.08 4.91
CA THR A 136 3.64 -3.46 3.60
C THR A 136 3.92 -1.96 3.72
N VAL A 137 5.18 -1.59 3.49
CA VAL A 137 5.55 -0.19 3.26
C VAL A 137 4.65 0.33 2.13
N CYS A 138 4.11 1.53 2.33
CA CYS A 138 3.20 2.28 1.47
C CYS A 138 3.23 1.88 -0.03
N GLY A 139 2.08 1.85 -0.71
CA GLY A 139 1.98 1.46 -2.13
C GLY A 139 2.94 2.20 -3.08
N LEU A 140 3.42 3.39 -2.69
CA LEU A 140 4.51 4.09 -3.39
C LEU A 140 5.87 3.39 -3.22
N CYS A 141 6.23 2.90 -2.03
CA CYS A 141 7.51 2.25 -1.77
C CYS A 141 7.69 0.95 -2.57
N ASN A 142 6.60 0.21 -2.82
CA ASN A 142 6.62 -0.91 -3.76
C ASN A 142 6.81 -0.45 -5.21
N GLN A 143 6.20 0.67 -5.63
CA GLN A 143 6.45 1.26 -6.96
C GLN A 143 7.88 1.83 -7.11
N MET A 144 8.51 2.25 -6.01
CA MET A 144 9.91 2.74 -5.98
C MET A 144 10.91 1.60 -6.06
N SER A 145 10.69 0.53 -5.29
CA SER A 145 11.51 -0.69 -5.34
C SER A 145 11.43 -1.39 -6.69
N GLU A 146 10.28 -1.31 -7.38
CA GLU A 146 10.12 -1.78 -8.76
C GLU A 146 10.87 -0.92 -9.81
N ARG A 147 11.43 0.24 -9.45
CA ARG A 147 12.16 1.14 -10.38
C ARG A 147 13.67 1.23 -10.13
N ALA A 148 14.15 0.81 -8.95
CA ALA A 148 15.57 0.72 -8.61
C ALA A 148 15.96 -0.75 -8.51
N GLY A 149 16.90 -1.19 -9.32
CA GLY A 149 17.35 -2.57 -9.36
C GLY A 149 18.74 -2.71 -8.80
N SER A 150 18.83 -3.53 -7.78
CA SER A 150 19.98 -3.68 -6.88
C SER A 150 20.18 -2.47 -5.96
N ALA A 151 20.19 -2.80 -4.66
CA ALA A 151 20.47 -1.90 -3.57
C ALA A 151 21.76 -2.40 -2.89
N GLU A 152 22.87 -1.73 -3.12
CA GLU A 152 24.15 -2.09 -2.49
C GLU A 152 24.36 -1.26 -1.22
N PRO A 153 24.63 -1.89 -0.05
CA PRO A 153 24.98 -1.17 1.15
C PRO A 153 26.34 -0.48 0.96
N ARG A 154 26.38 0.81 1.26
CA ARG A 154 27.58 1.64 1.26
C ARG A 154 27.94 2.05 2.69
N PRO A 155 29.24 2.28 2.95
CA PRO A 155 29.70 2.77 4.25
C PRO A 155 28.97 4.05 4.66
N HIS A 156 28.70 4.17 5.96
CA HIS A 156 28.01 5.28 6.61
C HIS A 156 28.49 6.66 6.13
N LEU A 157 27.55 7.61 6.08
CA LEU A 157 27.81 9.01 5.72
C LEU A 157 28.15 9.81 6.99
N GLY A 158 29.45 9.99 7.24
CA GLY A 158 29.94 10.75 8.40
C GLY A 158 29.62 10.03 9.73
N TYR A 159 29.12 10.78 10.73
CA TYR A 159 28.69 10.24 12.03
C TYR A 159 27.26 9.69 12.03
N SER A 160 26.62 9.55 10.87
CA SER A 160 25.27 8.99 10.80
C SER A 160 25.29 7.49 11.09
N ASP A 161 24.40 7.07 11.98
CA ASP A 161 24.07 5.69 12.29
C ASP A 161 23.22 5.00 11.20
N HIS A 162 22.84 5.73 10.15
CA HIS A 162 22.03 5.21 9.06
C HIS A 162 22.88 4.54 7.98
N ILE A 163 22.42 3.40 7.48
CA ILE A 163 23.03 2.66 6.36
C ILE A 163 22.78 3.45 5.07
N SER A 164 23.86 3.75 4.34
CA SER A 164 23.75 4.39 3.02
C SER A 164 23.46 3.33 1.98
N VAL A 165 22.39 3.45 1.21
CA VAL A 165 22.01 2.46 0.20
C VAL A 165 22.18 3.08 -1.18
N MET A 166 23.04 2.48 -2.00
CA MET A 166 23.20 2.86 -3.41
C MET A 166 22.17 2.09 -4.23
N LEU A 167 21.18 2.81 -4.74
CA LEU A 167 20.17 2.28 -5.65
C LEU A 167 20.73 2.29 -7.07
N ILE A 168 21.12 1.12 -7.57
CA ILE A 168 21.36 0.91 -8.99
C ILE A 168 19.96 0.81 -9.64
N PRO A 169 19.70 1.32 -10.85
CA PRO A 169 18.42 1.10 -11.53
C PRO A 169 18.52 -0.14 -12.42
N ALA A 170 17.76 -1.18 -12.09
CA ALA A 170 17.46 -2.29 -12.95
C ALA A 170 15.99 -2.64 -12.78
N TYR A 171 15.35 -2.86 -13.91
CA TYR A 171 14.22 -3.76 -14.09
C TYR A 171 12.80 -3.18 -14.22
N ARG A 172 12.06 -3.82 -15.14
CA ARG A 172 10.63 -3.67 -15.48
C ARG A 172 9.85 -4.67 -14.64
N PRO A 173 8.70 -4.33 -14.04
CA PRO A 173 7.96 -5.28 -13.22
C PRO A 173 7.50 -6.48 -14.04
N LEU A 174 8.04 -7.67 -13.75
CA LEU A 174 7.29 -8.89 -13.97
C LEU A 174 6.27 -8.96 -12.84
N VAL A 175 5.04 -8.54 -13.15
CA VAL A 175 3.88 -8.89 -12.34
C VAL A 175 3.95 -10.40 -12.13
N ARG A 176 4.14 -10.87 -10.89
CA ARG A 176 3.87 -12.27 -10.56
C ARG A 176 2.37 -12.47 -10.69
N CYS A 177 1.92 -12.66 -11.92
CA CYS A 177 0.60 -13.17 -12.24
C CYS A 177 0.60 -14.65 -11.85
N SER A 178 0.39 -14.93 -10.57
CA SER A 178 -0.18 -16.23 -10.19
C SER A 178 -1.50 -16.35 -10.96
N LYS A 179 -1.69 -17.45 -11.70
CA LYS A 179 -2.95 -17.67 -12.42
C LYS A 179 -4.11 -17.50 -11.43
N PRO A 180 -5.14 -16.70 -11.76
CA PRO A 180 -6.28 -16.52 -10.88
C PRO A 180 -6.88 -17.89 -10.53
N VAL A 181 -7.09 -18.15 -9.25
CA VAL A 181 -7.64 -19.42 -8.79
C VAL A 181 -9.16 -19.28 -8.78
N LEU A 182 -9.82 -20.11 -9.59
CA LEU A 182 -11.27 -20.28 -9.53
C LEU A 182 -11.58 -21.09 -8.26
N LYS A 183 -12.24 -20.46 -7.29
CA LYS A 183 -12.74 -21.13 -6.10
C LYS A 183 -14.25 -21.30 -6.23
N PRO A 184 -14.78 -22.53 -6.13
CA PRO A 184 -16.21 -22.73 -5.96
C PRO A 184 -16.60 -22.25 -4.56
N VAL A 185 -17.59 -21.36 -4.48
CA VAL A 185 -18.17 -20.90 -3.22
C VAL A 185 -19.66 -21.24 -3.24
N LYS A 186 -20.12 -21.92 -2.20
CA LYS A 186 -21.54 -22.19 -1.96
C LYS A 186 -22.21 -20.89 -1.53
N THR A 187 -23.25 -20.49 -2.25
CA THR A 187 -24.05 -19.30 -1.94
C THR A 187 -25.48 -19.70 -1.66
N TRP A 188 -26.10 -19.02 -0.69
CA TRP A 188 -27.48 -19.22 -0.29
C TRP A 188 -28.39 -18.35 -1.19
N PRO A 189 -29.19 -18.96 -2.09
CA PRO A 189 -30.16 -18.19 -2.87
C PRO A 189 -31.31 -17.66 -2.00
N GLU A 190 -32.05 -16.71 -2.54
CA GLU A 190 -33.27 -16.21 -1.90
C GLU A 190 -34.29 -17.34 -1.77
N GLY A 191 -34.90 -17.51 -0.59
CA GLY A 191 -35.79 -18.64 -0.29
C GLY A 191 -35.11 -19.93 0.17
N ALA A 192 -33.78 -20.00 0.18
CA ALA A 192 -33.03 -21.18 0.63
C ALA A 192 -33.34 -21.61 2.07
N ILE A 193 -33.49 -20.63 2.96
CA ILE A 193 -33.79 -20.88 4.37
C ILE A 193 -35.16 -21.54 4.51
N SER A 194 -36.16 -21.05 3.78
CA SER A 194 -37.52 -21.62 3.77
C SER A 194 -37.54 -23.03 3.21
N ALA A 195 -36.85 -23.28 2.09
CA ALA A 195 -36.77 -24.62 1.50
C ALA A 195 -36.09 -25.65 2.44
N LEU A 196 -35.08 -25.23 3.21
CA LEU A 196 -34.46 -26.06 4.24
C LEU A 196 -35.41 -26.35 5.41
N GLN A 197 -36.16 -25.34 5.85
CA GLN A 197 -37.14 -25.48 6.93
C GLN A 197 -38.22 -26.49 6.53
N ASP A 198 -38.80 -26.35 5.34
CA ASP A 198 -39.81 -27.28 4.82
C ASP A 198 -39.26 -28.71 4.73
N SER A 199 -38.01 -28.87 4.27
CA SER A 199 -37.36 -30.18 4.15
C SER A 199 -37.19 -30.86 5.52
N PHE A 200 -36.81 -30.10 6.55
CA PHE A 200 -36.61 -30.63 7.90
C PHE A 200 -37.92 -30.91 8.66
N GLU A 201 -38.97 -30.12 8.40
CA GLU A 201 -40.30 -30.35 8.97
C GLU A 201 -40.97 -31.60 8.42
N CYS A 202 -40.71 -31.93 7.14
CA CYS A 202 -41.24 -33.15 6.51
C CYS A 202 -40.38 -34.41 6.73
N THR A 203 -39.24 -34.30 7.41
CA THR A 203 -38.34 -35.44 7.67
C THR A 203 -38.72 -36.18 8.95
N ASP A 204 -38.95 -37.49 8.86
CA ASP A 204 -39.08 -38.33 10.04
C ASP A 204 -37.71 -38.67 10.63
N TRP A 205 -37.30 -37.93 11.66
CA TRP A 205 -35.99 -38.11 12.29
C TRP A 205 -35.84 -39.44 13.04
N ASN A 206 -36.95 -40.12 13.37
CA ASN A 206 -36.90 -41.43 14.04
C ASN A 206 -36.34 -42.52 13.13
N MET A 207 -36.51 -42.38 11.81
CA MET A 207 -35.98 -43.35 10.84
C MET A 207 -34.46 -43.54 10.96
N PHE A 208 -33.71 -42.47 11.28
CA PHE A 208 -32.25 -42.53 11.43
C PHE A 208 -31.86 -43.22 12.73
N ARG A 209 -32.68 -43.05 13.78
CA ARG A 209 -32.45 -43.69 15.07
C ARG A 209 -32.74 -45.19 15.01
N GLU A 210 -33.82 -45.57 14.33
CA GLU A 210 -34.18 -46.97 14.09
C GLU A 210 -33.14 -47.67 13.23
N ALA A 211 -32.65 -47.02 12.16
CA ALA A 211 -31.60 -47.57 11.29
C ALA A 211 -30.27 -47.82 12.03
N ALA A 212 -29.93 -46.99 13.02
CA ALA A 212 -28.73 -47.12 13.84
C ALA A 212 -28.93 -48.03 15.08
N THR A 213 -30.11 -48.64 15.25
CA THR A 213 -30.40 -49.47 16.42
C THR A 213 -30.38 -50.95 16.04
N ASN A 214 -29.47 -51.71 16.66
CA ASN A 214 -29.37 -53.16 16.56
C ASN A 214 -29.77 -53.78 17.90
N GLY A 215 -30.99 -54.35 17.98
CA GLY A 215 -31.55 -54.87 19.23
C GLY A 215 -31.90 -53.74 20.20
N ASP A 216 -31.35 -53.78 21.43
CA ASP A 216 -31.57 -52.75 22.46
C ASP A 216 -30.49 -51.65 22.46
N THR A 217 -29.48 -51.75 21.59
CA THR A 217 -28.35 -50.81 21.53
C THR A 217 -28.38 -49.96 20.27
N THR A 218 -28.47 -48.64 20.47
CA THR A 218 -28.32 -47.65 19.40
C THR A 218 -26.84 -47.26 19.26
N ASP A 219 -26.30 -47.39 18.04
CA ASP A 219 -24.99 -46.88 17.68
C ASP A 219 -25.06 -45.35 17.48
N LEU A 220 -24.46 -44.62 18.42
CA LEU A 220 -24.43 -43.15 18.42
C LEU A 220 -23.60 -42.59 17.27
N GLU A 221 -22.55 -43.28 16.83
CA GLU A 221 -21.68 -42.84 15.74
C GLU A 221 -22.39 -42.99 14.39
N GLU A 222 -23.05 -44.13 14.19
CA GLU A 222 -23.87 -44.38 12.99
C GLU A 222 -25.06 -43.43 12.89
N TYR A 223 -25.75 -43.18 14.02
CA TYR A 223 -26.83 -42.19 14.09
C TYR A 223 -26.34 -40.78 13.74
N THR A 224 -25.24 -40.34 14.38
CA THR A 224 -24.69 -38.99 14.17
C THR A 224 -24.19 -38.81 12.73
N SER A 225 -23.53 -39.84 12.18
CA SER A 225 -23.06 -39.85 10.80
C SER A 225 -24.22 -39.74 9.81
N SER A 226 -25.28 -40.53 10.01
CA SER A 226 -26.46 -40.54 9.14
C SER A 226 -27.20 -39.21 9.15
N VAL A 227 -27.43 -38.64 10.34
CA VAL A 227 -28.07 -37.32 10.50
C VAL A 227 -27.22 -36.22 9.87
N THR A 228 -25.91 -36.21 10.13
CA THR A 228 -25.00 -35.20 9.57
C THR A 228 -24.91 -35.30 8.05
N SER A 229 -24.92 -36.53 7.51
CA SER A 229 -24.92 -36.78 6.07
C SER A 229 -26.21 -36.28 5.42
N TYR A 230 -27.37 -36.52 6.04
CA TYR A 230 -28.66 -36.03 5.54
C TYR A 230 -28.72 -34.49 5.55
N ILE A 231 -28.33 -33.85 6.66
CA ILE A 231 -28.28 -32.38 6.75
C ILE A 231 -27.35 -31.81 5.68
N SER A 232 -26.17 -32.42 5.48
CA SER A 232 -25.22 -31.98 4.45
C SER A 232 -25.81 -32.11 3.05
N LYS A 233 -26.58 -33.17 2.78
CA LYS A 233 -27.29 -33.36 1.51
C LYS A 233 -28.34 -32.27 1.29
N CYS A 234 -29.19 -31.97 2.28
CA CYS A 234 -30.20 -30.90 2.17
C CYS A 234 -29.56 -29.52 1.93
N ILE A 235 -28.43 -29.24 2.61
CA ILE A 235 -27.67 -28.01 2.38
C ILE A 235 -27.14 -27.97 0.94
N ASP A 236 -26.67 -29.09 0.41
CA ASP A 236 -26.10 -29.17 -0.94
C ASP A 236 -27.16 -29.08 -2.05
N GLU A 237 -28.38 -29.55 -1.79
CA GLU A 237 -29.53 -29.40 -2.71
C GLU A 237 -30.02 -27.94 -2.79
N VAL A 238 -29.94 -27.21 -1.68
CA VAL A 238 -30.44 -25.84 -1.57
C VAL A 238 -29.38 -24.79 -1.93
N THR A 239 -28.10 -25.11 -1.76
CA THR A 239 -27.01 -24.16 -2.05
C THR A 239 -26.61 -24.16 -3.53
N ILE A 240 -26.37 -22.97 -4.08
CA ILE A 240 -25.89 -22.81 -5.45
C ILE A 240 -24.39 -22.57 -5.42
N SER A 241 -23.64 -23.41 -6.14
CA SER A 241 -22.20 -23.25 -6.34
C SER A 241 -21.92 -22.15 -7.37
N LYS A 242 -21.22 -21.09 -6.96
CA LYS A 242 -20.74 -20.02 -7.84
C LYS A 242 -19.22 -20.01 -7.87
N SER A 243 -18.63 -19.88 -9.06
CA SER A 243 -17.18 -19.73 -9.22
C SER A 243 -16.77 -18.28 -8.98
N ILE A 244 -15.97 -18.03 -7.94
CA ILE A 244 -15.32 -16.73 -7.76
C ILE A 244 -13.85 -16.81 -8.16
N THR A 245 -13.38 -15.78 -8.85
CA THR A 245 -11.96 -15.65 -9.20
C THR A 245 -11.23 -14.97 -8.05
N THR A 246 -10.43 -15.71 -7.30
CA THR A 246 -9.58 -15.17 -6.23
C THR A 246 -8.18 -14.90 -6.75
N ARG A 247 -7.62 -13.74 -6.40
CA ARG A 247 -6.25 -13.32 -6.76
C ARG A 247 -5.39 -13.26 -5.50
N SER A 248 -4.12 -13.64 -5.60
CA SER A 248 -3.19 -13.72 -4.44
C SER A 248 -3.02 -12.41 -3.66
N ASN A 249 -3.32 -11.25 -4.26
CA ASN A 249 -3.12 -9.92 -3.64
C ASN A 249 -4.44 -9.16 -3.44
N GLN A 250 -5.57 -9.87 -3.31
CA GLN A 250 -6.88 -9.23 -3.20
C GLN A 250 -7.12 -8.75 -1.77
N LYS A 251 -6.71 -7.50 -1.52
CA LYS A 251 -6.86 -6.82 -0.23
C LYS A 251 -8.30 -6.96 0.31
N PRO A 252 -8.52 -7.43 1.55
CA PRO A 252 -9.87 -7.69 2.10
C PRO A 252 -10.81 -6.47 2.16
N TRP A 253 -10.26 -5.26 2.15
CA TRP A 253 -10.98 -4.00 2.13
C TRP A 253 -11.34 -3.50 0.71
N MET A 254 -11.00 -4.26 -0.34
CA MET A 254 -11.37 -3.95 -1.73
C MET A 254 -12.83 -4.30 -2.00
N THR A 255 -13.73 -3.42 -1.60
CA THR A 255 -15.17 -3.58 -1.81
C THR A 255 -15.59 -3.24 -3.25
N ALA A 256 -16.82 -3.64 -3.63
CA ALA A 256 -17.40 -3.28 -4.93
C ALA A 256 -17.41 -1.75 -5.18
N LYS A 257 -17.66 -0.96 -4.11
CA LYS A 257 -17.60 0.50 -4.12
C LYS A 257 -16.19 1.01 -4.50
N VAL A 258 -15.14 0.45 -3.89
CA VAL A 258 -13.75 0.82 -4.20
C VAL A 258 -13.40 0.44 -5.64
N HIS A 259 -13.84 -0.73 -6.12
CA HIS A 259 -13.66 -1.13 -7.52
C HIS A 259 -14.35 -0.20 -8.52
N ALA A 260 -15.57 0.27 -8.22
CA ALA A 260 -16.27 1.24 -9.06
C ALA A 260 -15.54 2.59 -9.13
N LEU A 261 -15.02 3.06 -8.00
CA LEU A 261 -14.25 4.31 -7.92
C LEU A 261 -12.90 4.21 -8.63
N LEU A 262 -12.22 3.06 -8.58
CA LEU A 262 -11.02 2.80 -9.38
C LEU A 262 -11.32 2.89 -10.87
N LYS A 263 -12.40 2.25 -11.34
CA LYS A 263 -12.82 2.35 -12.75
C LYS A 263 -13.12 3.80 -13.16
N SER A 264 -13.81 4.56 -12.30
CA SER A 264 -14.13 5.97 -12.55
C SER A 264 -12.88 6.85 -12.63
N ARG A 265 -11.91 6.63 -11.75
CA ARG A 265 -10.59 7.30 -11.81
C ARG A 265 -9.85 6.95 -13.10
N ASP A 266 -9.77 5.67 -13.44
CA ASP A 266 -9.06 5.20 -14.63
C ASP A 266 -9.70 5.73 -15.93
N SER A 267 -11.04 5.87 -15.97
CA SER A 267 -11.71 6.53 -17.08
C SER A 267 -11.39 8.02 -17.16
N ALA A 268 -11.35 8.74 -16.02
CA ALA A 268 -10.99 10.16 -16.00
C ALA A 268 -9.53 10.39 -16.43
N PHE A 269 -8.63 9.48 -16.05
CA PHE A 269 -7.24 9.49 -16.47
C PHE A 269 -7.10 9.31 -17.98
N ARG A 270 -7.77 8.29 -18.55
CA ARG A 270 -7.74 8.03 -20.01
C ARG A 270 -8.37 9.17 -20.82
N ALA A 271 -9.36 9.86 -20.27
CA ALA A 271 -9.99 11.02 -20.90
C ALA A 271 -9.16 12.32 -20.81
N GLY A 272 -8.06 12.33 -20.05
CA GLY A 272 -7.23 13.53 -19.86
C GLY A 272 -7.89 14.66 -19.06
N ALA A 273 -9.04 14.42 -18.45
CA ALA A 273 -9.82 15.42 -17.72
C ALA A 273 -9.27 15.63 -16.30
N LYS A 274 -8.40 16.63 -16.11
CA LYS A 274 -7.66 16.87 -14.86
C LYS A 274 -8.56 17.10 -13.64
N ASP A 275 -9.63 17.90 -13.76
CA ASP A 275 -10.51 18.22 -12.62
C ASP A 275 -11.39 17.03 -12.22
N ALA A 276 -11.86 16.27 -13.20
CA ALA A 276 -12.58 15.02 -12.99
C ALA A 276 -11.68 13.96 -12.34
N LEU A 277 -10.40 13.89 -12.75
CA LEU A 277 -9.41 12.99 -12.17
C LEU A 277 -9.17 13.33 -10.69
N ARG A 278 -8.95 14.61 -10.35
CA ARG A 278 -8.79 15.08 -8.95
C ARG A 278 -9.99 14.70 -8.09
N THR A 279 -11.20 14.91 -8.60
CA THR A 279 -12.44 14.58 -7.88
C THR A 279 -12.61 13.07 -7.71
N ALA A 280 -12.31 12.28 -8.74
CA ALA A 280 -12.35 10.83 -8.68
C ALA A 280 -11.31 10.26 -7.69
N TRP A 281 -10.11 10.84 -7.66
CA TRP A 281 -9.07 10.51 -6.68
C TRP A 281 -9.49 10.82 -5.25
N ALA A 282 -10.03 12.01 -4.98
CA ALA A 282 -10.50 12.38 -3.64
C ALA A 282 -11.59 11.41 -3.15
N LYS A 283 -12.57 11.09 -4.01
CA LYS A 283 -13.63 10.11 -3.71
C LYS A 283 -13.07 8.70 -3.46
N LEU A 284 -12.12 8.27 -4.29
CA LEU A 284 -11.46 6.97 -4.15
C LEU A 284 -10.68 6.88 -2.82
N SER A 285 -9.90 7.92 -2.49
CA SER A 285 -9.12 7.98 -1.26
C SER A 285 -10.01 7.87 -0.02
N LEU A 286 -11.10 8.67 0.02
CA LEU A 286 -12.10 8.61 1.08
C LEU A 286 -12.72 7.20 1.21
N ALA A 287 -13.10 6.58 0.09
CA ALA A 287 -13.71 5.26 0.11
C ALA A 287 -12.73 4.15 0.54
N ILE A 288 -11.44 4.25 0.18
CA ILE A 288 -10.40 3.34 0.66
C ILE A 288 -10.21 3.51 2.17
N ARG A 289 -10.18 4.76 2.66
CA ARG A 289 -10.03 5.08 4.08
C ARG A 289 -11.20 4.50 4.89
N GLU A 290 -12.43 4.70 4.42
CA GLU A 290 -13.64 4.13 5.00
C GLU A 290 -13.59 2.60 5.00
N ALA A 291 -13.28 1.98 3.85
CA ALA A 291 -13.26 0.52 3.73
C ALA A 291 -12.19 -0.15 4.62
N LYS A 292 -11.00 0.46 4.73
CA LYS A 292 -9.95 0.01 5.65
C LYS A 292 -10.38 0.14 7.11
N ARG A 293 -11.02 1.25 7.48
CA ARG A 293 -11.53 1.47 8.84
C ARG A 293 -12.60 0.44 9.20
N THR A 294 -13.59 0.24 8.34
CA THR A 294 -14.65 -0.77 8.55
C THR A 294 -14.07 -2.17 8.65
N HIS A 295 -13.11 -2.52 7.79
CA HIS A 295 -12.43 -3.80 7.86
C HIS A 295 -11.66 -3.95 9.20
N SER A 296 -10.89 -2.95 9.60
CA SER A 296 -10.17 -2.95 10.89
C SER A 296 -11.11 -3.07 12.08
N GLN A 297 -12.24 -2.37 12.08
CA GLN A 297 -13.26 -2.46 13.12
C GLN A 297 -13.89 -3.86 13.18
N ARG A 298 -14.19 -4.46 12.03
CA ARG A 298 -14.69 -5.84 11.95
C ARG A 298 -13.69 -6.84 12.54
N ILE A 299 -12.41 -6.74 12.15
CA ILE A 299 -11.35 -7.58 12.70
C ILE A 299 -11.24 -7.38 14.21
N HIS A 300 -11.25 -6.14 14.68
CA HIS A 300 -11.17 -5.85 16.12
C HIS A 300 -12.38 -6.38 16.90
N GLY A 301 -13.59 -6.29 16.33
CA GLY A 301 -14.82 -6.82 16.93
C GLY A 301 -14.79 -8.33 17.19
N HIS A 302 -14.09 -9.11 16.35
CA HIS A 302 -13.90 -10.55 16.57
C HIS A 302 -13.10 -10.89 17.84
N PHE A 303 -12.38 -9.93 18.43
CA PHE A 303 -11.52 -10.14 19.61
C PHE A 303 -12.07 -9.48 20.89
N GLN A 304 -13.28 -8.89 20.86
CA GLN A 304 -13.88 -8.23 22.01
C GLN A 304 -14.76 -9.17 22.85
N SER A 305 -15.31 -10.23 22.27
CA SER A 305 -16.11 -11.24 22.95
C SER A 305 -15.22 -12.33 23.54
N SER A 306 -14.93 -12.25 24.85
CA SER A 306 -14.04 -13.19 25.55
C SER A 306 -14.58 -14.63 25.66
N GLY A 307 -15.87 -14.84 25.39
CA GLY A 307 -16.54 -16.15 25.54
C GLY A 307 -16.81 -16.91 24.24
N ASP A 308 -16.60 -16.32 23.06
CA ASP A 308 -16.93 -16.95 21.77
C ASP A 308 -15.67 -17.32 20.99
N THR A 309 -15.18 -18.53 21.25
CA THR A 309 -14.00 -19.10 20.58
C THR A 309 -14.20 -19.19 19.06
N ARG A 310 -15.43 -19.36 18.56
CA ARG A 310 -15.74 -19.39 17.12
C ARG A 310 -15.55 -18.01 16.48
N CYS A 311 -15.98 -16.95 17.13
CA CYS A 311 -15.72 -15.58 16.69
C CYS A 311 -14.22 -15.25 16.64
N MET A 312 -13.44 -15.71 17.63
CA MET A 312 -11.99 -15.51 17.66
C MET A 312 -11.29 -16.24 16.51
N TRP A 313 -11.66 -17.49 16.23
CA TRP A 313 -11.11 -18.27 15.11
C TRP A 313 -11.39 -17.61 13.74
N GLN A 314 -12.59 -17.03 13.56
CA GLN A 314 -12.91 -16.23 12.37
C GLN A 314 -12.04 -14.98 12.24
N GLY A 315 -11.71 -14.33 13.37
CA GLY A 315 -10.77 -13.20 13.42
C GLY A 315 -9.34 -13.57 13.02
N ILE A 316 -8.88 -14.77 13.38
CA ILE A 316 -7.55 -15.29 13.00
C ILE A 316 -7.50 -15.64 11.51
N GLN A 317 -8.50 -16.37 11.00
CA GLN A 317 -8.57 -16.73 9.57
C GLN A 317 -8.61 -15.50 8.66
N SER A 318 -9.27 -14.42 9.09
CA SER A 318 -9.39 -13.19 8.31
C SER A 318 -8.13 -12.31 8.31
N LYS A 319 -7.13 -12.60 9.16
CA LYS A 319 -5.79 -11.98 9.14
C LYS A 319 -4.77 -12.75 8.28
N LEU A 320 -5.02 -14.03 8.02
CA LEU A 320 -4.08 -14.94 7.33
C LEU A 320 -4.31 -15.04 5.82
N VAL A 321 -5.32 -14.32 5.27
CA VAL A 321 -5.68 -14.26 3.84
C VAL A 321 -5.45 -12.86 3.30
#